data_AF-A0A2E9T0L0-F1
#
_entry.id   AF-A0A2E9T0L0-F1
#
_cell.length_a   1.000
_cell.length_b   1.000
_cell.length_c   1.000
_cell.angle_alpha   90.00
_cell.angle_beta   90.00
_cell.angle_gamma   90.00
#
_symmetry.space_group_name_H-M   'P 1'
#
loop_
_entity.id
_entity.type
_entity.pdbx_description
1 polymer ?
#
loop_
_entity_poly.entity_id
_entity_poly.type
_entity_poly.pdbx_seq_one_letter_code
_entity_poly.pdbx_strand_id
1 'polypeptide(L)'
;MNLLTQNVTSEQVTTAPMRCVPPIHNIKCDCCKHIDSSRVAKSWFVTFSNNQGWRQLNSPHFEFDSVCPRCVQELTEFYQNKQVPA
;
A
#
# COMPACT_ATOMS: atom_id res chain seq x y z
N MET A 1 3.26 -31.90 3.68
CA MET A 1 4.06 -30.76 4.17
C MET A 1 3.11 -29.75 4.79
N ASN A 2 3.33 -29.34 6.03
CA ASN A 2 2.39 -28.51 6.79
C ASN A 2 2.57 -27.04 6.41
N LEU A 3 1.72 -26.53 5.53
CA LEU A 3 1.74 -25.13 5.07
C LEU A 3 1.61 -24.14 6.24
N LEU A 4 1.03 -24.56 7.36
CA LEU A 4 0.79 -23.72 8.53
C LEU A 4 2.07 -23.26 9.25
N THR A 5 3.18 -23.99 9.09
CA THR A 5 4.45 -23.72 9.80
C THR A 5 5.53 -23.12 8.90
N GLN A 6 5.27 -22.92 7.61
CA GLN A 6 6.29 -22.47 6.65
C GLN A 6 6.20 -20.98 6.38
N ASN A 7 7.33 -20.28 6.47
CA ASN A 7 7.37 -18.87 6.07
C ASN A 7 7.05 -18.73 4.58
N VAL A 8 6.36 -17.64 4.24
CA VAL A 8 6.15 -17.21 2.86
C VAL A 8 7.48 -16.74 2.30
N THR A 9 7.87 -17.30 1.14
CA THR A 9 9.05 -16.87 0.39
C THR A 9 8.69 -15.96 -0.78
N SER A 10 9.68 -15.26 -1.31
CA SER A 10 9.52 -14.39 -2.49
C SER A 10 9.00 -15.16 -3.70
N GLU A 11 9.30 -16.44 -3.84
CA GLU A 11 8.91 -17.30 -4.96
C GLU A 11 7.44 -17.73 -4.86
N GLN A 12 6.94 -17.95 -3.63
CA GLN A 12 5.53 -18.29 -3.35
C GLN A 12 4.58 -17.11 -3.56
N VAL A 13 5.13 -15.90 -3.59
CA VAL A 13 4.50 -14.70 -4.15
C VAL A 13 4.63 -14.80 -5.69
N THR A 14 3.95 -15.79 -6.28
CA THR A 14 4.04 -16.15 -7.71
C THR A 14 3.40 -15.11 -8.61
N THR A 15 4.08 -14.76 -9.69
CA THR A 15 3.84 -13.56 -10.51
C THR A 15 2.67 -13.60 -11.50
N ALA A 16 1.56 -14.31 -11.22
CA ALA A 16 0.37 -14.30 -12.08
C ALA A 16 -0.91 -14.53 -11.27
N PRO A 17 -1.86 -13.57 -11.16
CA PRO A 17 -1.84 -12.15 -11.55
C PRO A 17 -1.21 -11.26 -10.46
N MET A 18 -0.27 -11.77 -9.68
CA MET A 18 0.64 -10.90 -8.92
C MET A 18 1.65 -10.30 -9.90
N ARG A 19 1.29 -9.22 -10.60
CA ARG A 19 2.28 -8.34 -11.21
C ARG A 19 3.11 -7.74 -10.06
N CYS A 20 4.12 -8.47 -9.58
CA CYS A 20 5.10 -8.04 -8.58
C CYS A 20 6.45 -7.69 -9.25
N VAL A 21 6.44 -7.23 -10.51
CA VAL A 21 7.10 -5.93 -10.74
C VAL A 21 6.30 -4.99 -9.85
N PRO A 22 6.88 -4.26 -8.88
CA PRO A 22 6.10 -3.49 -7.92
C PRO A 22 5.02 -2.78 -8.72
N PRO A 23 3.71 -3.12 -8.55
CA PRO A 23 2.69 -2.51 -9.39
C PRO A 23 2.98 -1.04 -9.25
N ILE A 24 3.09 -0.35 -10.39
CA ILE A 24 2.87 1.08 -10.35
C ILE A 24 1.43 1.15 -9.88
N HIS A 25 1.25 1.23 -8.56
CA HIS A 25 -0.05 1.47 -7.98
C HIS A 25 -0.24 2.91 -8.37
N ASN A 26 -1.06 3.09 -9.39
CA ASN A 26 -1.67 4.36 -9.71
C ASN A 26 -2.57 4.67 -8.52
N ILE A 27 -1.98 5.23 -7.47
CA ILE A 27 -2.67 5.60 -6.26
C ILE A 27 -3.33 6.93 -6.58
N LYS A 28 -4.67 6.90 -6.64
CA LYS A 28 -5.47 8.07 -6.99
C LYS A 28 -5.87 8.79 -5.71
N CYS A 29 -5.39 10.01 -5.55
CA CYS A 29 -5.80 10.88 -4.45
C CYS A 29 -7.31 11.11 -4.49
N ASP A 30 -8.00 10.88 -3.39
CA ASP A 30 -9.45 11.03 -3.31
C ASP A 30 -9.89 12.49 -3.27
N CYS A 31 -9.01 13.41 -2.86
CA CYS A 31 -9.30 14.84 -2.86
C CYS A 31 -9.18 15.46 -4.26
N CYS A 32 -7.98 15.41 -4.87
CA CYS A 32 -7.69 16.12 -6.12
C CYS A 32 -7.66 15.22 -7.36
N LYS A 33 -7.89 13.90 -7.20
CA LYS A 33 -7.89 12.91 -8.28
C LYS A 33 -6.54 12.76 -9.00
N HIS A 34 -5.47 13.36 -8.48
CA HIS A 34 -4.09 13.15 -8.93
C HIS A 34 -3.70 11.69 -8.77
N ILE A 35 -2.93 11.17 -9.74
CA ILE A 35 -2.51 9.77 -9.76
C ILE A 35 -1.00 9.74 -9.56
N ASP A 36 -0.59 9.24 -8.40
CA ASP A 36 0.82 8.99 -8.10
C ASP A 36 1.18 7.57 -8.47
N SER A 37 2.33 7.42 -9.13
CA SER A 37 2.92 6.14 -9.50
C SER A 37 3.87 5.68 -8.41
N SER A 38 3.40 4.85 -7.47
CA SER A 38 4.26 4.32 -6.41
C SER A 38 4.58 2.84 -6.61
N ARG A 39 5.81 2.44 -6.22
CA ARG A 39 6.31 1.08 -6.30
C ARG A 39 6.46 0.51 -4.89
N VAL A 40 5.63 -0.48 -4.55
CA VAL A 40 5.77 -1.22 -3.28
C VAL A 40 6.72 -2.39 -3.48
N ALA A 41 7.84 -2.42 -2.75
CA ALA A 41 8.81 -3.49 -2.86
C ALA A 41 8.21 -4.84 -2.44
N LYS A 42 8.45 -5.87 -3.25
CA LYS A 42 8.00 -7.25 -2.99
C LYS A 42 8.47 -7.77 -1.62
N SER A 43 9.67 -7.38 -1.19
CA SER A 43 10.25 -7.74 0.11
C SER A 43 9.40 -7.23 1.29
N TRP A 44 8.82 -6.03 1.19
CA TRP A 44 7.96 -5.48 2.24
C TRP A 44 6.72 -6.35 2.43
N PHE A 45 6.15 -6.83 1.32
CA PHE A 45 4.98 -7.70 1.34
C PHE A 45 5.27 -9.05 2.00
N VAL A 46 6.42 -9.65 1.72
CA VAL A 46 6.87 -10.92 2.34
C VAL A 46 7.04 -10.75 3.85
N THR A 47 7.70 -9.68 4.29
CA THR A 47 7.89 -9.38 5.72
C THR A 47 6.55 -9.20 6.42
N PHE A 48 5.64 -8.41 5.85
CA PHE A 48 4.31 -8.19 6.41
C PHE A 48 3.51 -9.50 6.51
N SER A 49 3.49 -10.28 5.43
CA SER A 49 2.78 -11.57 5.37
C SER A 49 3.25 -12.54 6.46
N ASN A 50 4.57 -12.65 6.65
CA ASN A 50 5.13 -13.53 7.67
C ASN A 50 4.78 -13.07 9.09
N ASN A 51 4.85 -11.76 9.36
CA ASN A 51 4.48 -11.17 10.65
C ASN A 51 3.00 -11.39 10.99
N GLN A 52 2.12 -11.37 9.99
CA GLN A 52 0.68 -11.62 10.16
C GLN A 52 0.30 -13.11 10.15
N GLY A 53 1.27 -14.01 9.99
CA GLY A 53 1.00 -15.45 9.97
C GLY A 53 0.40 -15.96 8.65
N TRP A 54 0.46 -15.19 7.57
CA TRP A 54 0.01 -15.63 6.24
C TRP A 54 0.95 -16.68 5.69
N ARG A 55 0.42 -17.70 5.01
CA ARG A 55 1.17 -18.87 4.54
C ARG A 55 0.95 -19.21 3.07
N GLN A 56 -0.14 -18.71 2.49
CA GLN A 56 -0.44 -18.85 1.08
C GLN A 56 -1.22 -17.62 0.61
N LEU A 57 -0.81 -17.04 -0.52
CA LEU A 57 -1.36 -15.82 -1.08
C LEU A 57 -1.87 -16.11 -2.48
N ASN A 58 -3.18 -16.31 -2.62
CA ASN A 58 -3.78 -16.73 -3.90
C ASN A 58 -4.22 -15.54 -4.78
N SER A 59 -4.61 -14.41 -4.18
CA SER A 59 -4.84 -13.14 -4.89
C SER A 59 -4.87 -11.99 -3.88
N PRO A 60 -3.93 -11.03 -3.93
CA PRO A 60 -4.05 -9.82 -3.14
C PRO A 60 -4.98 -8.82 -3.85
N HIS A 61 -6.23 -8.72 -3.40
CA HIS A 61 -7.03 -7.53 -3.69
C HIS A 61 -6.72 -6.51 -2.60
N PHE A 62 -6.02 -5.43 -2.96
CA PHE A 62 -5.82 -4.29 -2.07
C PHE A 62 -6.70 -3.15 -2.52
N GLU A 63 -7.43 -2.60 -1.57
CA GLU A 63 -8.10 -1.31 -1.68
C GLU A 63 -7.34 -0.32 -0.80
N PHE A 64 -7.06 0.86 -1.33
CA PHE A 64 -6.37 1.92 -0.62
C PHE A 64 -7.19 3.20 -0.76
N ASP A 65 -7.63 3.77 0.36
CA ASP A 65 -8.04 5.17 0.41
C ASP A 65 -6.78 6.03 0.47
N SER A 66 -6.69 7.07 -0.35
CA SER A 66 -5.44 7.82 -0.46
C SER A 66 -5.63 9.32 -0.57
N VAL A 67 -4.76 10.07 0.11
CA VAL A 67 -4.67 11.53 0.01
C VAL A 67 -3.23 11.88 -0.32
N CYS A 68 -3.00 12.64 -1.40
CA CYS A 68 -1.64 13.01 -1.78
C CYS A 68 -1.06 14.06 -0.81
N PRO A 69 0.28 14.10 -0.65
CA PRO A 69 0.94 15.03 0.27
C PRO A 69 0.56 16.50 0.06
N ARG A 70 0.31 16.90 -1.20
CA ARG A 70 -0.14 18.25 -1.52
C ARG A 70 -1.48 18.59 -0.87
N CYS A 71 -2.48 17.71 -0.97
CA CYS A 71 -3.78 17.96 -0.35
C CYS A 71 -3.69 17.97 1.18
N VAL A 72 -2.82 17.15 1.76
CA VAL A 72 -2.54 17.20 3.21
C VAL A 72 -1.91 18.54 3.60
N GLN A 73 -0.96 19.04 2.80
CA GLN A 73 -0.31 20.33 3.03
C GLN A 73 -1.31 21.48 2.94
N GLU A 74 -2.10 21.56 1.87
CA GLU A 74 -3.12 22.60 1.67
C GLU A 74 -4.14 22.60 2.82
N LEU A 75 -4.56 21.43 3.29
CA LEU A 75 -5.46 21.30 4.43
C LEU A 75 -4.80 21.77 5.74
N THR A 76 -3.53 21.43 5.94
CA THR A 76 -2.76 21.84 7.13
C THR A 76 -2.59 23.36 7.17
N GLU A 77 -2.22 23.97 6.04
CA GLU A 77 -2.09 25.42 5.90
C GLU A 77 -3.43 26.12 6.11
N PHE A 78 -4.54 25.55 5.62
CA PHE A 78 -5.87 26.08 5.88
C PHE A 78 -6.16 26.14 7.40
N TYR A 79 -5.93 25.06 8.14
CA TYR A 79 -6.20 25.05 9.58
C TYR A 79 -5.24 25.91 10.40
N GLN A 80 -3.97 26.01 9.99
CA GLN A 80 -3.00 26.89 10.65
C GLN A 80 -3.37 28.36 10.47
N ASN A 81 -3.80 28.75 9.26
CA ASN A 81 -4.22 30.12 8.95
C ASN A 81 -5.64 30.44 9.47
N LYS A 82 -6.45 29.41 9.74
CA LYS A 82 -7.78 29.52 10.35
C LYS A 82 -7.79 29.21 11.84
N GLN A 83 -6.64 29.25 12.53
CA GLN A 83 -6.64 29.54 13.96
C GLN A 83 -7.20 30.96 14.16
N VAL A 84 -8.54 31.03 14.13
CA VAL A 84 -9.30 32.12 14.71
C VAL A 84 -8.81 32.19 16.15
N PRO A 85 -8.25 33.32 16.62
CA PRO A 85 -7.91 33.46 18.01
C PRO A 85 -9.16 33.17 18.83
N ALA A 86 -9.00 32.31 19.85
CA ALA A 86 -10.03 32.06 20.85
C ALA A 86 -10.52 33.37 21.48
#